data_AF-A0A2V1IJZ6-F1
#
_entry.id   AF-A0A2V1IJZ6-F1
#
_cell.length_a   1.000
_cell.length_b   1.000
_cell.length_c   1.000
_cell.angle_alpha   90.00
_cell.angle_beta   90.00
_cell.angle_gamma   90.00
#
_symmetry.space_group_name_H-M   'P 1'
#
loop_
_entity.id
_entity.type
_entity.pdbx_description
1 polymer ?
#
loop_
_entity_poly.entity_id
_entity_poly.type
_entity_poly.pdbx_seq_one_letter_code
_entity_poly.pdbx_strand_id
1 'polypeptide(L)'
;MTESDFIKAIQLLFPKGNPLREFADFVSKGNSIEKLTSLLFVKDRLESEYKLAAFAQLYSPNNNHTRYLEGISSALSECNNRIVQLTDKVLQDEMQKKALDNIREIMNRSGF
;
A
#
# COMPACT_ATOMS: atom_id res chain seq x y z
N MET A 1 11.59 -0.65 -5.67
CA MET A 1 10.71 -0.08 -6.72
C MET A 1 10.27 1.31 -6.26
N THR A 2 10.18 2.33 -7.13
CA THR A 2 9.71 3.66 -6.69
C THR A 2 8.18 3.67 -6.55
N GLU A 3 7.62 4.70 -5.88
CA GLU A 3 6.15 4.86 -5.77
C GLU A 3 5.48 4.96 -7.14
N SER A 4 6.08 5.74 -8.05
CA SER A 4 5.66 5.83 -9.45
C SER A 4 5.70 4.46 -10.15
N ASP A 5 6.74 3.67 -9.92
CA ASP A 5 6.86 2.35 -10.55
C ASP A 5 5.80 1.37 -10.03
N PHE A 6 5.50 1.42 -8.73
CA PHE A 6 4.42 0.64 -8.14
C PHE A 6 3.06 0.99 -8.77
N ILE A 7 2.75 2.30 -8.86
CA ILE A 7 1.50 2.77 -9.46
C ILE A 7 1.40 2.32 -10.93
N LYS A 8 2.48 2.48 -11.70
CA LYS A 8 2.55 2.00 -13.09
C LYS A 8 2.34 0.49 -13.18
N ALA A 9 2.90 -0.30 -12.27
CA ALA A 9 2.70 -1.74 -12.24
C ALA A 9 1.22 -2.10 -12.04
N ILE A 10 0.53 -1.47 -11.09
CA ILE A 10 -0.92 -1.65 -10.90
C ILE A 10 -1.70 -1.21 -12.15
N GLN A 11 -1.35 -0.07 -12.74
CA GLN A 11 -1.98 0.42 -13.96
C GLN A 11 -1.74 -0.50 -15.17
N LEU A 12 -0.65 -1.25 -15.22
CA LEU A 12 -0.41 -2.24 -16.29
C LEU A 12 -1.19 -3.53 -16.06
N LEU A 13 -1.37 -3.95 -14.81
CA LEU A 13 -2.06 -5.20 -14.45
C LEU A 13 -3.58 -5.13 -14.63
N PHE A 14 -4.18 -3.99 -14.31
CA PHE A 14 -5.64 -3.83 -14.31
C PHE A 14 -6.08 -2.93 -15.45
N PRO A 15 -7.28 -3.09 -16.05
CA PRO A 15 -7.77 -2.20 -17.11
C PRO A 15 -8.17 -0.82 -16.59
N LYS A 16 -8.33 0.16 -17.49
CA LYS A 16 -8.89 1.49 -17.16
C LYS A 16 -10.30 1.32 -16.58
N GLY A 17 -10.65 2.12 -15.58
CA GLY A 17 -11.93 2.01 -14.85
C GLY A 17 -11.93 0.94 -13.75
N ASN A 18 -10.84 0.17 -13.58
CA ASN A 18 -10.70 -0.69 -12.42
C ASN A 18 -10.40 0.16 -11.16
N PRO A 19 -11.14 0.00 -10.05
CA PRO A 19 -10.91 0.74 -8.81
C PRO A 19 -9.48 0.66 -8.29
N LEU A 20 -8.76 -0.44 -8.52
CA LEU A 20 -7.35 -0.57 -8.11
C LEU A 20 -6.44 0.50 -8.70
N ARG A 21 -6.72 0.97 -9.92
CA ARG A 21 -5.95 2.06 -10.52
C ARG A 21 -6.16 3.37 -9.75
N GLU A 22 -7.40 3.66 -9.37
CA GLU A 22 -7.73 4.88 -8.61
C GLU A 22 -7.09 4.85 -7.23
N PHE A 23 -7.19 3.73 -6.51
CA PHE A 23 -6.56 3.59 -5.20
C PHE A 23 -5.03 3.58 -5.26
N ALA A 24 -4.43 3.02 -6.32
CA ALA A 24 -2.99 3.15 -6.53
C ALA A 24 -2.58 4.61 -6.74
N ASP A 25 -3.34 5.39 -7.52
CA ASP A 25 -3.06 6.82 -7.71
C ASP A 25 -3.12 7.60 -6.39
N PHE A 26 -4.02 7.22 -5.46
CA PHE A 26 -4.11 7.83 -4.13
C PHE A 26 -2.86 7.62 -3.25
N VAL A 27 -2.10 6.54 -3.49
CA VAL A 27 -0.81 6.31 -2.81
C VAL A 27 0.17 7.46 -3.06
N SER A 28 0.01 8.22 -4.15
CA SER A 28 0.86 9.39 -4.43
C SER A 28 0.36 10.73 -3.88
N LYS A 29 -0.89 10.81 -3.43
CA LYS A 29 -1.56 12.09 -3.13
C LYS A 29 -1.90 12.30 -1.66
N GLY A 30 -2.11 11.22 -0.91
CA GLY A 30 -2.55 11.28 0.48
C GLY A 30 -1.44 11.60 1.49
N ASN A 31 -1.85 11.97 2.71
CA ASN A 31 -1.00 11.94 3.89
C ASN A 31 -0.66 10.49 4.31
N SER A 32 0.19 10.30 5.32
CA SER A 32 0.66 8.97 5.71
C SER A 32 -0.46 7.98 6.07
N ILE A 33 -1.53 8.44 6.71
CA ILE A 33 -2.67 7.57 7.07
C ILE A 33 -3.49 7.23 5.82
N GLU A 34 -3.80 8.23 4.99
CA GLU A 34 -4.55 8.04 3.73
C GLU A 34 -3.83 7.10 2.77
N LYS A 35 -2.50 7.23 2.66
CA LYS A 35 -1.64 6.33 1.89
C LYS A 35 -1.69 4.90 2.45
N LEU A 36 -1.65 4.74 3.77
CA LEU A 36 -1.72 3.43 4.42
C LEU A 36 -3.06 2.74 4.16
N THR A 37 -4.17 3.47 4.32
CA THR A 37 -5.51 2.96 4.01
C THR A 37 -5.63 2.56 2.54
N SER A 38 -5.10 3.36 1.62
CA SER A 38 -5.11 3.06 0.19
C SER A 38 -4.31 1.79 -0.13
N LEU A 39 -3.12 1.65 0.47
CA LEU A 39 -2.28 0.46 0.31
C LEU A 39 -2.94 -0.81 0.86
N LEU A 40 -3.60 -0.74 2.02
CA LEU A 40 -4.33 -1.87 2.59
C LEU A 40 -5.46 -2.33 1.66
N PHE A 41 -6.22 -1.39 1.09
CA PHE A 41 -7.25 -1.71 0.11
C PHE A 41 -6.67 -2.39 -1.15
N VAL A 42 -5.58 -1.83 -1.70
CA VAL A 42 -4.91 -2.40 -2.87
C VAL A 42 -4.40 -3.82 -2.57
N LYS A 43 -3.80 -4.03 -1.40
CA LYS A 43 -3.32 -5.35 -0.95
C LYS A 43 -4.45 -6.38 -0.93
N ASP A 44 -5.55 -6.10 -0.23
CA ASP A 44 -6.65 -7.06 -0.08
C ASP A 44 -7.26 -7.45 -1.43
N ARG A 45 -7.36 -6.48 -2.34
CA ARG A 45 -7.86 -6.73 -3.68
C ARG A 45 -6.87 -7.52 -4.53
N LEU A 46 -5.56 -7.20 -4.49
CA LEU A 46 -4.53 -8.01 -5.15
C LEU A 46 -4.51 -9.45 -4.66
N GLU A 47 -4.68 -9.69 -3.35
CA GLU A 47 -4.76 -11.05 -2.79
C GLU A 47 -5.98 -11.81 -3.34
N SER A 48 -7.11 -11.12 -3.49
CA SER A 48 -8.33 -11.68 -4.05
C SER A 48 -8.15 -12.06 -5.53
N GLU A 49 -7.55 -11.16 -6.32
CA GLU A 49 -7.23 -11.39 -7.73
C GLU A 49 -6.24 -12.54 -7.91
N TYR A 50 -5.21 -12.63 -7.04
CA TYR A 50 -4.25 -13.73 -7.05
C TYR A 50 -4.95 -15.07 -6.83
N LYS A 51 -5.80 -15.16 -5.79
CA LYS A 51 -6.55 -16.39 -5.47
C LYS A 51 -7.43 -16.83 -6.62
N LEU A 52 -8.15 -15.89 -7.25
CA LEU A 52 -9.01 -16.17 -8.40
C LEU A 52 -8.22 -16.66 -9.62
N ALA A 53 -7.11 -15.99 -9.95
CA ALA A 53 -6.26 -16.37 -11.07
C ALA A 53 -5.57 -17.72 -10.85
N ALA A 54 -5.09 -17.98 -9.63
CA ALA A 54 -4.45 -19.24 -9.26
C ALA A 54 -5.46 -20.39 -9.34
N PHE A 55 -6.68 -20.17 -8.87
CA PHE A 55 -7.78 -21.11 -9.03
C PHE A 55 -8.06 -21.37 -10.52
N ALA A 56 -8.24 -20.33 -11.33
CA ALA A 56 -8.51 -20.49 -12.77
C ALA A 56 -7.41 -21.28 -13.50
N GLN A 57 -6.14 -21.08 -13.16
CA GLN A 57 -5.01 -21.81 -13.74
C GLN A 57 -5.03 -23.31 -13.38
N LEU A 58 -5.47 -23.68 -12.17
CA LEU A 58 -5.61 -25.09 -11.77
C LEU A 58 -6.68 -25.84 -12.60
N TYR A 59 -7.80 -25.17 -12.90
CA TYR A 59 -8.94 -25.78 -13.60
C TYR A 59 -8.96 -25.54 -15.12
N SER A 60 -8.01 -24.76 -15.63
CA SER A 60 -7.81 -24.57 -17.07
C SER A 60 -6.31 -24.51 -17.37
N PRO A 61 -5.60 -25.66 -17.35
CA PRO A 61 -4.14 -25.70 -17.47
C PRO A 61 -3.62 -25.11 -18.78
N ASN A 62 -4.44 -25.12 -19.83
CA ASN A 62 -4.13 -24.52 -21.12
C ASN A 62 -4.23 -22.99 -21.11
N ASN A 63 -4.84 -22.40 -20.08
CA ASN A 63 -4.96 -20.98 -19.87
C ASN A 63 -3.85 -20.54 -18.90
N ASN A 64 -2.65 -20.36 -19.46
CA ASN A 64 -1.46 -20.05 -18.68
C ASN A 64 -1.50 -18.59 -18.19
N HIS A 65 -1.79 -18.42 -16.90
CA HIS A 65 -1.80 -17.12 -16.23
C HIS A 65 -0.47 -16.80 -15.52
N THR A 66 0.62 -17.55 -15.75
CA THR A 66 1.88 -17.40 -15.00
C THR A 66 2.39 -15.96 -14.96
N ARG A 67 2.44 -15.25 -16.09
CA ARG A 67 2.89 -13.84 -16.10
C ARG A 67 1.96 -12.90 -15.31
N TYR A 68 0.66 -13.19 -15.31
CA TYR A 68 -0.32 -12.40 -14.56
C TYR A 68 -0.16 -12.65 -13.05
N LEU A 69 0.01 -13.92 -12.64
CA LEU A 69 0.28 -14.30 -11.25
C LEU A 69 1.61 -13.76 -10.73
N GLU A 70 2.67 -13.79 -11.54
CA GLU A 70 3.96 -13.17 -11.23
C GLU A 70 3.81 -11.66 -11.02
N GLY A 71 3.06 -11.00 -11.91
CA GLY A 71 2.76 -9.57 -11.81
C GLY A 71 2.01 -9.22 -10.52
N ILE A 72 0.95 -9.96 -10.18
CA ILE A 72 0.22 -9.75 -8.92
C ILE A 72 1.12 -10.02 -7.70
N SER A 73 1.91 -11.10 -7.73
CA SER A 73 2.84 -11.44 -6.63
C SER A 73 3.87 -10.34 -6.39
N SER A 74 4.43 -9.79 -7.46
CA SER A 74 5.38 -8.66 -7.38
C SER A 74 4.71 -7.42 -6.80
N ALA A 75 3.50 -7.09 -7.26
CA ALA A 75 2.73 -5.97 -6.74
C ALA A 75 2.37 -6.15 -5.24
N LEU A 76 2.01 -7.36 -4.82
CA LEU A 76 1.74 -7.69 -3.42
C LEU A 76 2.97 -7.52 -2.53
N SER A 77 4.12 -8.02 -2.98
CA SER A 77 5.38 -7.90 -2.24
C SER A 77 5.74 -6.42 -2.01
N GLU A 78 5.64 -5.59 -3.05
CA GLU A 78 5.89 -4.16 -2.90
C GLU A 78 4.85 -3.48 -2.00
N CYS A 79 3.57 -3.84 -2.14
CA CYS A 79 2.51 -3.28 -1.32
C CYS A 79 2.77 -3.54 0.17
N ASN A 80 3.18 -4.77 0.52
CA ASN A 80 3.57 -5.14 1.88
C ASN A 80 4.78 -4.33 2.38
N ASN A 81 5.83 -4.19 1.56
CA ASN A 81 7.02 -3.42 1.93
C ASN A 81 6.66 -1.95 2.23
N ARG A 82 5.78 -1.35 1.42
CA ARG A 82 5.32 0.04 1.62
C ARG A 82 4.47 0.20 2.86
N ILE A 83 3.58 -0.76 3.14
CA ILE A 83 2.77 -0.77 4.36
C ILE A 83 3.67 -0.76 5.59
N VAL A 84 4.70 -1.60 5.63
CA VAL A 84 5.66 -1.64 6.75
C VAL A 84 6.37 -0.29 6.90
N GLN A 85 6.98 0.22 5.83
CA GLN A 85 7.71 1.51 5.85
C GLN A 85 6.84 2.68 6.33
N LEU A 86 5.58 2.71 5.88
CA LEU A 86 4.66 3.79 6.20
C LEU A 86 4.11 3.66 7.63
N THR A 87 3.89 2.43 8.09
CA THR A 87 3.50 2.16 9.49
C THR A 87 4.59 2.61 10.44
N ASP A 88 5.85 2.25 10.17
CA ASP A 88 7.00 2.68 10.98
C ASP A 88 7.09 4.21 11.02
N LYS A 89 6.89 4.87 9.89
CA LYS A 89 6.88 6.33 9.81
C LYS A 89 5.75 6.95 10.63
N VAL A 90 4.52 6.44 10.52
CA VAL A 90 3.37 6.95 11.29
C VAL A 90 3.62 6.82 12.80
N LEU A 91 4.16 5.69 13.25
CA LEU A 91 4.50 5.49 14.66
C LEU A 91 5.60 6.44 15.12
N GLN A 92 6.62 6.69 14.30
CA GLN A 92 7.67 7.67 14.60
C GLN A 92 7.11 9.09 14.71
N ASP A 93 6.27 9.51 13.77
CA ASP A 93 5.65 10.84 13.77
C ASP A 93 4.78 11.04 15.03
N GLU A 94 4.03 10.01 15.44
CA GLU A 94 3.21 10.05 16.65
C GLU A 94 4.04 10.12 17.93
N MET A 95 5.12 9.34 18.03
CA MET A 95 6.06 9.40 19.15
C MET A 95 6.72 10.77 19.27
N GLN A 96 7.16 11.36 18.15
CA GLN A 96 7.77 12.69 18.13
C GLN A 96 6.78 13.77 18.55
N LYS A 97 5.53 13.70 18.06
CA LYS A 97 4.47 14.63 18.46
C LYS A 97 4.23 14.58 19.97
N LYS A 98 4.11 13.38 20.54
CA LYS A 98 3.92 13.19 21.98
C LYS A 98 5.10 13.73 22.79
N ALA A 99 6.33 13.53 22.33
CA ALA A 99 7.52 14.09 22.98
C ALA A 99 7.51 15.63 22.98
N LEU A 100 7.14 16.25 21.86
CA LEU A 100 7.01 17.71 21.75
C LEU A 100 5.90 18.26 22.66
N ASP A 101 4.75 17.58 22.73
CA ASP A 101 3.64 17.99 23.59
C ASP A 101 4.03 17.92 25.08
N ASN A 102 4.77 16.88 25.49
CA ASN A 102 5.32 16.79 26.85
C ASN A 102 6.30 17.94 27.16
N ILE A 103 7.18 18.30 26.23
CA ILE A 103 8.12 19.42 26.41
C ILE A 103 7.35 20.74 26.58
N ARG A 104 6.32 20.98 25.76
CA ARG A 104 5.44 22.16 25.88
C ARG A 104 4.74 22.21 27.24
N GLU A 105 4.24 21.08 27.73
CA GLU A 105 3.60 21.01 29.03
C GLU A 105 4.58 21.33 30.18
N ILE A 106 5.83 20.84 30.08
CA ILE A 106 6.89 21.17 31.04
C ILE A 106 7.20 22.67 31.02
N MET A 107 7.42 23.27 29.85
CA MET A 107 7.72 24.71 29.74
C MET A 107 6.59 25.56 30.34
N ASN A 108 5.34 25.25 30.00
CA ASN A 108 4.16 25.95 30.52
C ASN A 108 4.04 25.83 32.06
N ARG A 109 4.42 24.68 32.64
CA ARG A 109 4.41 24.48 34.11
C ARG A 109 5.59 25.16 34.81
N SER A 110 6.71 25.32 34.12
CA SER A 110 7.93 25.92 34.66
C SER A 110 7.98 27.45 34.54
N GLY A 111 6.96 28.08 33.94
CA GLY A 111 6.87 29.55 33.84
C GLY A 111 7.81 30.17 32.80
N PHE A 112 8.26 29.38 31.82
CA PHE A 112 9.00 29.82 30.64
C PHE A 112 8.07 30.09 29.47
#